data_AF-Q7P3C1-F1
#
_entry.id   AF-Q7P3C1-F1
#
_cell.length_a   1.000
_cell.length_b   1.000
_cell.length_c   1.000
_cell.angle_alpha   90.00
_cell.angle_beta   90.00
_cell.angle_gamma   90.00
#
_symmetry.space_group_name_H-M   'P 1'
#
loop_
_entity.id
_entity.type
_entity.pdbx_description
1 polymer ?
#
loop_
_entity_poly.entity_id
_entity_poly.type
_entity_poly.pdbx_seq_one_letter_code
_entity_poly.pdbx_strand_id
1 'polypeptide(L)'
;MSEDGKKELTSGTFMPMNADDGAHYGINIKKGLIPIGKYKLQLEIKAPTDYLLHVDSETGVPAAKDGGVAAAEEYFKTQNVEFDWTYTGEQLQNK
;
A
#
# COMPACT_ATOMS: atom_id res chain seq x y z
N MET A 1 -10.05 6.94 5.67
CA MET A 1 -10.74 7.08 6.98
C MET A 1 -11.07 8.53 7.27
N SER A 2 -11.98 8.80 8.22
CA SER A 2 -12.20 10.14 8.79
C SER A 2 -10.90 10.73 9.36
N GLU A 3 -10.87 12.03 9.63
CA GLU A 3 -9.69 12.71 10.21
C GLU A 3 -9.19 12.02 11.49
N ASP A 4 -10.10 11.54 12.35
CA ASP A 4 -9.77 10.82 13.57
C ASP A 4 -9.47 9.31 13.37
N GLY A 5 -9.52 8.82 12.13
CA GLY A 5 -9.27 7.42 11.79
C GLY A 5 -10.38 6.43 12.15
N LYS A 6 -11.50 6.88 12.74
CA LYS A 6 -12.51 5.96 13.34
C LYS A 6 -13.58 5.48 12.38
N LYS A 7 -13.82 6.21 11.28
CA LYS A 7 -14.87 5.89 10.31
C LYS A 7 -14.26 5.66 8.93
N GLU A 8 -14.59 4.53 8.32
CA GLU A 8 -14.31 4.30 6.91
C GLU A 8 -15.28 5.14 6.05
N LEU A 9 -14.73 5.90 5.10
CA LEU A 9 -15.51 6.63 4.11
C LEU A 9 -15.65 5.84 2.81
N THR A 10 -14.56 5.22 2.39
CA THR A 10 -14.46 4.37 1.20
C THR A 10 -13.22 3.49 1.32
N SER A 11 -13.22 2.37 0.61
CA SER A 11 -12.13 1.42 0.50
C SER A 11 -12.08 0.87 -0.92
N GLY A 12 -10.92 0.35 -1.31
CA GLY A 12 -10.67 -0.22 -2.63
C GLY A 12 -9.28 -0.85 -2.71
N THR A 13 -9.00 -1.49 -3.84
CA THR A 13 -7.73 -2.21 -4.05
C THR A 13 -6.95 -1.54 -5.17
N PHE A 14 -5.71 -1.16 -4.88
CA PHE A 14 -4.82 -0.66 -5.93
C PHE A 14 -4.42 -1.80 -6.87
N MET A 15 -4.25 -1.48 -8.15
CA MET A 15 -3.75 -2.40 -9.17
C MET A 15 -2.36 -1.94 -9.63
N PRO A 16 -1.47 -2.85 -10.05
CA PRO A 16 -0.20 -2.47 -10.66
C PRO A 16 -0.44 -1.76 -11.99
N MET A 17 0.29 -0.67 -12.22
CA MET A 17 0.17 0.24 -13.36
C MET A 17 1.55 0.78 -13.74
N ASN A 18 1.69 1.23 -14.99
CA ASN A 18 2.86 1.98 -15.45
C ASN A 18 2.43 3.37 -15.89
N ALA A 19 3.25 4.36 -15.59
CA ALA A 19 3.22 5.70 -16.16
C ALA A 19 4.58 6.05 -16.76
N ASP A 20 4.72 7.26 -17.30
CA ASP A 20 5.96 7.78 -17.86
C ASP A 20 7.10 7.90 -16.82
N ASP A 21 6.75 8.04 -15.54
CA ASP A 21 7.68 8.07 -14.41
C ASP A 21 7.97 6.70 -13.78
N GLY A 22 7.34 5.62 -14.26
CA GLY A 22 7.64 4.24 -13.88
C GLY A 22 6.46 3.43 -13.35
N ALA A 23 6.79 2.27 -12.75
CA ALA A 23 5.83 1.32 -12.22
C ALA A 23 5.30 1.76 -10.85
N HIS A 24 3.99 1.65 -10.64
CA HIS A 24 3.33 2.00 -9.40
C HIS A 24 2.07 1.16 -9.16
N TYR A 25 1.51 1.24 -7.94
CA TYR A 25 0.17 0.73 -7.64
C TYR A 25 -0.79 1.91 -7.54
N GLY A 26 -1.95 1.82 -8.18
CA GLY A 26 -2.91 2.92 -8.21
C GLY A 26 -4.36 2.47 -8.35
N ILE A 27 -5.28 3.41 -8.13
CA ILE A 27 -6.71 3.26 -8.39
C ILE A 27 -7.31 4.62 -8.75
N ASN A 28 -8.27 4.64 -9.67
CA ASN A 28 -9.07 5.83 -9.91
C ASN A 28 -10.17 5.94 -8.86
N ILE A 29 -10.27 7.11 -8.23
CA ILE A 29 -11.35 7.42 -7.27
C ILE A 29 -12.40 8.27 -8.00
N LYS A 30 -13.67 7.86 -7.90
CA LYS A 30 -14.78 8.58 -8.55
C LYS A 30 -14.86 10.02 -8.00
N LYS A 31 -14.92 11.00 -8.91
CA LYS A 31 -15.09 12.41 -8.56
C LYS A 31 -16.33 12.60 -7.67
N GLY A 32 -16.15 13.35 -6.57
CA GLY A 32 -17.21 13.63 -5.60
C GLY A 32 -17.50 12.51 -4.60
N LEU A 33 -16.82 11.36 -4.68
CA LEU A 33 -16.98 10.28 -3.70
C LEU A 33 -16.42 10.67 -2.32
N ILE A 34 -15.26 11.32 -2.31
CA ILE A 34 -14.62 11.85 -1.10
C ILE A 34 -14.87 13.36 -1.09
N PRO A 35 -15.57 13.92 -0.09
CA PRO A 35 -15.72 15.37 0.07
C PRO A 35 -14.38 16.07 0.31
N ILE A 36 -14.33 17.39 0.14
CA ILE A 36 -13.16 18.18 0.57
C ILE A 36 -13.05 18.08 2.09
N GLY A 37 -11.84 17.87 2.60
CA GLY A 37 -11.61 17.73 4.03
C GLY A 37 -10.27 17.12 4.39
N LYS A 38 -10.13 16.80 5.69
CA LYS A 38 -8.99 16.10 6.24
C LYS A 38 -9.35 14.65 6.51
N TYR A 39 -8.42 13.77 6.19
CA TYR A 39 -8.60 12.33 6.22
C TYR A 39 -7.35 11.66 6.72
N LYS A 40 -7.51 10.47 7.29
CA LYS A 40 -6.42 9.53 7.46
C LYS A 40 -6.48 8.51 6.34
N LEU A 41 -5.49 8.51 5.45
CA LEU A 41 -5.32 7.48 4.43
C LEU A 41 -4.61 6.29 5.07
N GLN A 42 -5.15 5.09 4.90
CA GLN A 42 -4.56 3.84 5.39
C GLN A 42 -4.28 2.94 4.19
N LEU A 43 -3.06 2.43 4.11
CA LEU A 43 -2.64 1.45 3.11
C LEU A 43 -2.29 0.15 3.81
N GLU A 44 -2.93 -0.94 3.37
CA GLU A 44 -2.58 -2.31 3.75
C GLU A 44 -1.76 -2.94 2.61
N ILE A 45 -0.52 -3.29 2.89
CA ILE A 45 0.42 -3.86 1.90
C ILE A 45 0.72 -5.30 2.29
N LYS A 46 0.33 -6.24 1.42
CA LYS A 46 0.53 -7.67 1.61
C LYS A 46 1.75 -8.13 0.81
N ALA A 47 2.46 -9.11 1.35
CA ALA A 47 3.49 -9.82 0.59
C ALA A 47 2.88 -10.51 -0.65
N PRO A 48 3.66 -10.67 -1.74
CA PRO A 48 3.22 -11.38 -2.92
C PRO A 48 2.94 -12.86 -2.61
N THR A 49 1.87 -13.41 -3.18
CA THR A 49 1.49 -14.82 -2.97
C THR A 49 2.04 -15.77 -4.03
N ASP A 50 2.49 -15.22 -5.16
CA ASP A 50 2.97 -15.93 -6.35
C ASP A 50 4.49 -15.75 -6.56
N TYR A 51 5.20 -15.22 -5.56
CA TYR A 51 6.64 -15.01 -5.58
C TYR A 51 7.32 -15.81 -4.47
N LEU A 52 8.43 -16.48 -4.80
CA LEU A 52 9.20 -17.30 -3.86
C LEU A 52 10.56 -16.67 -3.56
N LEU A 53 11.11 -17.04 -2.40
CA LEU A 53 12.43 -16.61 -1.97
C LEU A 53 13.44 -17.73 -2.20
N HIS A 54 14.67 -17.36 -2.55
CA HIS A 54 15.80 -18.28 -2.44
C HIS A 54 16.10 -18.52 -0.95
N VAL A 55 16.35 -19.78 -0.59
CA VAL A 55 16.59 -20.21 0.81
C VAL A 55 17.85 -21.05 0.96
N ASP A 56 18.59 -21.27 -0.12
CA ASP A 56 19.83 -22.04 -0.14
C ASP A 56 20.98 -21.27 0.53
N SER A 57 22.08 -21.96 0.83
CA SER A 57 23.21 -21.38 1.55
C SER A 57 24.03 -20.39 0.72
N GLU A 58 23.99 -20.44 -0.60
CA GLU A 58 24.81 -19.60 -1.49
C GLU A 58 24.09 -18.29 -1.85
N THR A 59 22.80 -18.37 -2.18
CA THR A 59 22.03 -17.23 -2.71
C THR A 59 20.79 -16.88 -1.87
N GLY A 60 20.54 -17.60 -0.79
CA GLY A 60 19.36 -17.39 0.05
C GLY A 60 19.35 -16.03 0.74
N VAL A 61 18.15 -15.45 0.85
CA VAL A 61 17.97 -14.17 1.55
C VAL A 61 18.11 -14.36 3.06
N PRO A 62 18.81 -13.47 3.81
CA PRO A 62 19.13 -13.69 5.23
C PRO A 62 17.92 -13.99 6.11
N ALA A 63 16.80 -13.31 5.87
CA ALA A 63 15.56 -13.51 6.62
C ALA A 63 15.05 -14.97 6.57
N ALA A 64 15.19 -15.63 5.42
CA ALA A 64 14.74 -17.01 5.24
C ALA A 64 15.87 -18.04 5.50
N LYS A 65 17.08 -17.75 5.04
CA LYS A 65 18.25 -18.65 5.14
C LYS A 65 18.68 -18.86 6.59
N ASP A 66 18.86 -17.77 7.34
CA ASP A 66 19.41 -17.83 8.70
C ASP A 66 18.28 -17.89 9.74
N GLY A 67 17.17 -17.19 9.47
CA GLY A 67 16.01 -17.10 10.37
C GLY A 67 14.94 -18.17 10.15
N GLY A 68 15.00 -18.92 9.04
CA GLY A 68 13.97 -19.89 8.66
C GLY A 68 12.64 -19.26 8.21
N VAL A 69 11.65 -20.12 7.94
CA VAL A 69 10.34 -19.72 7.38
C VAL A 69 9.62 -18.72 8.29
N ALA A 70 9.60 -18.95 9.60
CA ALA A 70 8.90 -18.07 10.54
C ALA A 70 9.48 -16.65 10.59
N ALA A 71 10.81 -16.50 10.50
CA ALA A 71 11.43 -15.18 10.45
C ALA A 71 11.17 -14.47 9.12
N ALA A 72 11.13 -15.21 8.01
CA ALA A 72 10.75 -14.65 6.71
C ALA A 72 9.27 -14.19 6.72
N GLU A 73 8.35 -15.01 7.25
CA GLU A 73 6.93 -14.64 7.39
C GLU A 73 6.75 -13.38 8.25
N GLU A 74 7.48 -13.26 9.36
CA GLU A 74 7.45 -12.07 10.21
C GLU A 74 8.06 -10.84 9.50
N TYR A 75 9.15 -11.02 8.76
CA TYR A 75 9.80 -9.94 8.02
C TYR A 75 8.89 -9.38 6.91
N PHE A 76 8.22 -10.27 6.18
CA PHE A 76 7.31 -9.92 5.07
C PHE A 76 5.84 -9.86 5.49
N LYS A 77 5.55 -9.76 6.80
CA LYS A 77 4.17 -9.64 7.28
C LYS A 77 3.47 -8.43 6.65
N THR A 78 2.14 -8.47 6.64
CA THR A 78 1.31 -7.35 6.17
C THR A 78 1.73 -6.05 6.87
N GLN A 79 2.05 -5.04 6.08
CA GLN A 79 2.41 -3.71 6.56
C GLN A 79 1.19 -2.81 6.49
N ASN A 80 0.96 -2.03 7.54
CA ASN A 80 -0.07 -1.00 7.56
C ASN A 80 0.62 0.35 7.66
N VAL A 81 0.32 1.25 6.73
CA VAL A 81 0.90 2.60 6.70
C VAL A 81 -0.21 3.62 6.70
N GLU A 82 -0.08 4.64 7.55
CA GLU A 82 -1.06 5.70 7.67
C GLU A 82 -0.45 7.05 7.29
N PHE A 83 -1.25 7.87 6.61
CA PHE A 83 -0.88 9.23 6.23
C PHE A 83 -2.02 10.18 6.59
N ASP A 84 -1.65 11.34 7.12
CA ASP A 84 -2.59 12.46 7.22
C ASP A 84 -2.71 13.12 5.85
N TRP A 85 -3.92 13.17 5.32
CA TRP A 85 -4.21 13.65 3.98
C TRP A 85 -5.23 14.79 4.02
N THR A 86 -4.80 15.98 3.61
CA THR A 86 -5.70 17.12 3.37
C THR A 86 -6.07 17.14 1.89
N TYR A 87 -7.32 16.83 1.59
CA TYR A 87 -7.86 16.85 0.24
C TYR A 87 -8.62 18.16 0.00
N THR A 88 -8.03 19.04 -0.81
CA THR A 88 -8.54 20.40 -1.08
C THR A 88 -9.42 20.49 -2.32
N GLY A 89 -9.42 19.47 -3.17
CA GLY A 89 -10.15 19.47 -4.44
C GLY A 89 -9.46 20.26 -5.57
N GLU A 90 -8.39 20.99 -5.28
CA GLU A 90 -7.54 21.65 -6.28
C GLU A 90 -6.92 20.62 -7.24
N GLN A 91 -6.71 19.39 -6.76
CA GLN A 91 -6.21 18.27 -7.56
C GLN A 91 -7.16 17.85 -8.69
N LEU A 92 -8.43 18.28 -8.65
CA LEU A 92 -9.43 18.02 -9.70
C LEU A 92 -9.52 19.13 -10.74
N GLN A 93 -8.79 20.22 -10.57
CA GLN A 93 -8.74 21.29 -11.55
C GLN A 93 -7.82 20.83 -12.68
N ASN A 94 -8.35 20.75 -13.90
CA ASN A 94 -7.52 20.53 -15.08
C ASN A 94 -6.52 21.70 -15.16
N LYS A 95 -5.23 21.38 -15.16
CA LYS A 95 -4.19 22.34 -15.57
C LYS A 95 -4.21 22.48 -17.09
#